data_AF-A0A9E5UPW8-F1
#
_entry.id   AF-A0A9E5UPW8-F1
#
_cell.length_a   1.000
_cell.length_b   1.000
_cell.length_c   1.000
_cell.angle_alpha   90.00
_cell.angle_beta   90.00
_cell.angle_gamma   90.00
#
_symmetry.space_group_name_H-M   'P 1'
#
loop_
_entity.id
_entity.type
_entity.pdbx_description
1 polymer ?
#
loop_
_entity_poly.entity_id
_entity_poly.type
_entity_poly.pdbx_seq_one_letter_code
_entity_poly.pdbx_strand_id
1 'polypeptide(L)'
;MATTLHREKQQKVQQMAYNYVQRLKLRNIRQAAVLVINNRTQAVEVYVGSADFADKVQEGEVDGIQAVRSPGSTLKPLAYALAFDQGKITPKTMLADVPADYGGFEPENFTRNFVGSVRAEEALVRSLNIPAVSLVRETGLSFFLQKLKQGGFQQIRRDEKKLGLSTVLGGCGASLWEITHLYHSLARQGRYQRAHYVKGETRAPAQVLFSEAAAYVITEMLARGQRPDLPEGFENTYRIPKVAWKTGTSFGRHDAWSIGYNANYTIGVWVGNFSGESVAQLIGAEVATPLLFEVFNTLDYNPPQDWFHAPKSLQVRWVCAESGLPPADFCNNQVADVYVPLVSPSQRCGHQREVIVSEEGRTSYCFTCMPAQGYRKAWFPDLSPALSAFYEATGIAYDKAPPHASHCTRLSENQAEAPMIVSPSTAHEYLIERDDPPEMALECKAAHHVQTVHWYLNEQYYRSASPREKVFFKAQPGQIKIACVDDQGRAAQASIQVRYQ
;
A
#
# COMPACT_ATOMS: atom_id res chain seq x y z
N MET A 1 13.57 -40.08 13.81
CA MET A 1 13.03 -38.75 14.19
C MET A 1 11.55 -38.72 13.84
N ALA A 2 10.66 -38.40 14.78
CA ALA A 2 9.23 -38.29 14.49
C ALA A 2 8.89 -36.87 14.01
N THR A 3 8.20 -36.75 12.88
CA THR A 3 7.81 -35.45 12.31
C THR A 3 6.34 -35.15 12.56
N THR A 4 5.93 -33.91 12.31
CA THR A 4 4.51 -33.49 12.33
C THR A 4 3.82 -33.62 10.98
N LEU A 5 4.53 -34.06 9.95
CA LEU A 5 3.97 -34.26 8.61
C LEU A 5 2.87 -35.31 8.65
N HIS A 6 1.74 -35.02 8.01
CA HIS A 6 0.62 -35.94 7.92
C HIS A 6 0.66 -36.64 6.56
N ARG A 7 1.06 -37.91 6.54
CA ARG A 7 1.35 -38.66 5.29
C ARG A 7 0.24 -38.55 4.24
N GLU A 8 -1.01 -38.75 4.62
CA GLU A 8 -2.15 -38.70 3.69
C GLU A 8 -2.37 -37.29 3.11
N LYS A 9 -2.27 -36.24 3.95
CA LYS A 9 -2.39 -34.85 3.50
C LYS A 9 -1.23 -34.49 2.59
N GLN A 10 -0.01 -34.87 2.97
CA GLN A 10 1.21 -34.66 2.19
C GLN A 10 1.08 -35.26 0.78
N GLN A 11 0.70 -36.55 0.68
CA GLN A 11 0.54 -37.23 -0.61
C GLN A 11 -0.53 -36.57 -1.47
N LYS A 12 -1.66 -36.19 -0.87
CA LYS A 12 -2.77 -35.55 -1.59
C LYS A 12 -2.37 -34.18 -2.14
N VAL A 13 -1.78 -33.31 -1.32
CA VAL A 13 -1.32 -31.98 -1.77
C VAL A 13 -0.18 -32.09 -2.78
N GLN A 14 0.74 -33.03 -2.62
CA GLN A 14 1.80 -33.27 -3.60
C GLN A 14 1.22 -33.66 -4.96
N GLN A 15 0.24 -34.58 -5.00
CA GLN A 15 -0.43 -34.95 -6.25
C GLN A 15 -1.18 -33.76 -6.88
N MET A 16 -1.81 -32.92 -6.05
CA MET A 16 -2.48 -31.71 -6.52
C MET A 16 -1.50 -30.71 -7.14
N ALA A 17 -0.40 -30.41 -6.46
CA ALA A 17 0.64 -29.52 -6.99
C ALA A 17 1.23 -30.05 -8.30
N TYR A 18 1.54 -31.35 -8.37
CA TYR A 18 1.98 -32.01 -9.60
C TYR A 18 0.97 -31.82 -10.74
N ASN A 19 -0.29 -32.22 -10.53
CA ASN A 19 -1.34 -32.14 -11.53
C ASN A 19 -1.60 -30.69 -11.97
N TYR A 20 -1.55 -29.75 -11.02
CA TYR A 20 -1.76 -28.32 -11.27
C TYR A 20 -0.68 -27.78 -12.22
N VAL A 21 0.59 -28.06 -11.92
CA VAL A 21 1.71 -27.68 -12.78
C VAL A 21 1.64 -28.33 -14.16
N GLN A 22 1.22 -29.60 -14.27
CA GLN A 22 1.04 -30.22 -15.60
C GLN A 22 0.06 -29.44 -16.48
N ARG A 23 -1.02 -28.88 -15.90
CA ARG A 23 -1.98 -28.04 -16.63
C ARG A 23 -1.37 -26.70 -17.06
N LEU A 24 -0.41 -26.18 -16.30
CA LEU A 24 0.25 -24.90 -16.57
C LEU A 24 1.48 -24.99 -17.47
N LYS A 25 1.99 -26.19 -17.76
CA LYS A 25 3.18 -26.38 -18.61
C LYS A 25 3.08 -25.70 -19.98
N LEU A 26 1.90 -25.72 -20.60
CA LEU A 26 1.65 -25.04 -21.89
C LEU A 26 1.77 -23.51 -21.81
N ARG A 27 1.69 -22.94 -20.60
CA ARG A 27 1.91 -21.52 -20.32
C ARG A 27 3.34 -21.23 -19.88
N ASN A 28 4.28 -22.19 -19.99
CA ASN A 28 5.66 -22.08 -19.51
C ASN A 28 5.80 -21.87 -17.99
N ILE A 29 4.83 -22.35 -17.20
CA ILE A 29 4.90 -22.33 -15.74
C ILE A 29 5.08 -23.76 -15.28
N ARG A 30 6.17 -24.03 -14.55
CA ARG A 30 6.68 -25.40 -14.40
C ARG A 30 6.91 -25.84 -12.97
N GLN A 31 6.74 -24.96 -11.98
CA GLN A 31 6.93 -25.30 -10.58
C GLN A 31 5.86 -24.71 -9.67
N ALA A 32 5.63 -25.40 -8.56
CA ALA A 32 4.79 -24.94 -7.46
C ALA A 32 5.34 -25.46 -6.13
N ALA A 33 5.14 -24.69 -5.08
CA ALA A 33 5.46 -25.05 -3.71
C ALA A 33 4.26 -24.77 -2.79
N VAL A 34 4.01 -25.65 -1.83
CA VAL A 34 2.87 -25.58 -0.92
C VAL A 34 3.29 -25.89 0.51
N LEU A 35 3.01 -24.99 1.43
CA LEU A 35 3.25 -25.15 2.86
C LEU A 35 1.93 -25.07 3.63
N VAL A 36 1.65 -26.05 4.49
CA VAL A 36 0.44 -26.07 5.34
C VAL A 36 0.83 -26.11 6.81
N ILE A 37 0.38 -25.10 7.55
CA ILE A 37 0.54 -24.98 9.00
C ILE A 37 -0.83 -25.16 9.65
N ASN A 38 -0.93 -26.02 10.65
CA ASN A 38 -2.11 -26.12 11.51
C ASN A 38 -2.07 -25.00 12.56
N ASN A 39 -3.10 -24.15 12.60
CA ASN A 39 -3.13 -22.96 13.45
C ASN A 39 -3.29 -23.26 14.94
N ARG A 40 -3.93 -24.40 15.28
CA ARG A 40 -4.16 -24.82 16.66
C ARG A 40 -2.91 -25.45 17.25
N THR A 41 -2.28 -26.37 16.52
CA THR A 41 -1.09 -27.10 16.99
C THR A 41 0.22 -26.39 16.67
N GLN A 42 0.21 -25.46 15.72
CA GLN A 42 1.40 -24.77 15.18
C GLN A 42 2.41 -25.75 14.56
N ALA A 43 1.88 -26.84 14.02
CA ALA A 43 2.63 -27.89 13.37
C ALA A 43 2.62 -27.69 11.85
N VAL A 44 3.74 -27.95 11.19
CA VAL A 44 3.80 -28.09 9.74
C VAL A 44 3.26 -29.47 9.38
N GLU A 45 2.11 -29.52 8.73
CA GLU A 45 1.46 -30.80 8.38
C GLU A 45 1.73 -31.23 6.94
N VAL A 46 2.03 -30.27 6.06
CA VAL A 46 2.40 -30.51 4.66
C VAL A 46 3.54 -29.58 4.25
N TYR A 47 4.54 -30.15 3.57
CA TYR A 47 5.72 -29.45 3.05
C TYR A 47 6.01 -29.95 1.64
N VAL A 48 5.57 -29.23 0.61
CA VAL A 48 5.81 -29.54 -0.81
C VAL A 48 6.76 -28.47 -1.36
N GLY A 49 8.05 -28.79 -1.45
CA GLY A 49 9.10 -27.87 -1.91
C GLY A 49 9.10 -27.66 -3.43
N SER A 50 8.63 -28.63 -4.19
CA SER A 50 8.53 -28.60 -5.66
C SER A 50 7.37 -29.48 -6.13
N ALA A 51 6.91 -29.27 -7.37
CA ALA A 51 5.80 -30.03 -7.91
C ALA A 51 6.18 -31.47 -8.29
N ASP A 52 7.44 -31.68 -8.67
CA ASP A 52 8.01 -32.98 -8.99
C ASP A 52 9.50 -33.00 -8.62
N PHE A 53 9.86 -33.71 -7.55
CA PHE A 53 11.25 -33.82 -7.09
C PHE A 53 12.15 -34.52 -8.12
N ALA A 54 11.61 -35.43 -8.93
CA ALA A 54 12.38 -36.20 -9.89
C ALA A 54 12.61 -35.46 -11.22
N ASP A 55 11.97 -34.29 -11.43
CA ASP A 55 12.13 -33.49 -12.63
C ASP A 55 13.47 -32.73 -12.62
N LYS A 56 14.50 -33.38 -13.18
CA LYS A 56 15.83 -32.77 -13.31
C LYS A 56 15.89 -31.63 -14.33
N VAL A 57 14.95 -31.55 -15.25
CA VAL A 57 14.94 -30.51 -16.31
C VAL A 57 14.45 -29.18 -15.73
N GLN A 58 13.51 -29.24 -14.79
CA GLN A 58 12.89 -28.05 -14.18
C GLN A 58 13.38 -27.79 -12.76
N GLU A 59 14.56 -28.31 -12.39
CA GLU A 59 15.18 -28.09 -11.08
C GLU A 59 14.31 -28.59 -9.90
N GLY A 60 13.66 -29.74 -10.04
CA GLY A 60 12.75 -30.33 -9.05
C GLY A 60 13.34 -30.57 -7.66
N GLU A 61 14.67 -30.62 -7.54
CA GLU A 61 15.37 -30.77 -6.26
C GLU A 61 15.47 -29.44 -5.47
N VAL A 62 15.13 -28.30 -6.09
CA VAL A 62 15.11 -26.99 -5.42
C VAL A 62 13.94 -26.92 -4.44
N ASP A 63 14.24 -26.57 -3.19
CA ASP A 63 13.22 -26.31 -2.19
C ASP A 63 12.63 -24.90 -2.36
N GLY A 64 11.54 -24.82 -3.12
CA GLY A 64 10.77 -23.60 -3.33
C GLY A 64 10.18 -22.99 -2.05
N ILE A 65 10.07 -23.75 -0.96
CA ILE A 65 9.60 -23.19 0.32
C ILE A 65 10.68 -22.30 0.96
N GLN A 66 11.95 -22.66 0.81
CA GLN A 66 13.09 -21.91 1.36
C GLN A 66 13.70 -20.93 0.36
N ALA A 67 13.44 -21.11 -0.94
CA ALA A 67 13.96 -20.23 -1.98
C ALA A 67 13.55 -18.77 -1.74
N VAL A 68 14.54 -17.88 -1.76
CA VAL A 68 14.33 -16.43 -1.61
C VAL A 68 13.88 -15.85 -2.94
N ARG A 69 12.70 -15.22 -2.92
CA ARG A 69 12.02 -14.66 -4.10
C ARG A 69 11.41 -13.31 -3.75
N SER A 70 10.99 -12.53 -4.74
CA SER A 70 10.25 -11.30 -4.48
C SER A 70 8.84 -11.67 -3.98
N PRO A 71 8.42 -11.24 -2.78
CA PRO A 71 7.13 -11.62 -2.22
C PRO A 71 5.95 -10.83 -2.81
N GLY A 72 6.22 -9.89 -3.72
CA GLY A 72 5.21 -8.98 -4.27
C GLY A 72 4.39 -8.29 -3.19
N SER A 73 3.08 -8.18 -3.43
CA SER A 73 2.12 -7.52 -2.51
C SER A 73 1.74 -8.31 -1.25
N THR A 74 2.38 -9.45 -0.96
CA THR A 74 2.03 -10.27 0.23
C THR A 74 2.39 -9.61 1.56
N LEU A 75 3.23 -8.56 1.56
CA LEU A 75 3.63 -7.83 2.76
C LEU A 75 2.66 -6.71 3.16
N LYS A 76 1.71 -6.33 2.29
CA LYS A 76 0.75 -5.25 2.56
C LYS A 76 -0.07 -5.47 3.84
N PRO A 77 -0.61 -6.68 4.14
CA PRO A 77 -1.36 -6.87 5.38
C PRO A 77 -0.60 -6.47 6.64
N LEU A 78 0.73 -6.65 6.69
CA LEU A 78 1.54 -6.17 7.81
C LEU A 78 1.55 -4.64 7.87
N ALA A 79 1.71 -3.93 6.74
CA ALA A 79 1.69 -2.47 6.73
C ALA A 79 0.36 -1.91 7.25
N TYR A 80 -0.76 -2.51 6.85
CA TYR A 80 -2.09 -2.11 7.33
C TYR A 80 -2.29 -2.47 8.81
N ALA A 81 -1.82 -3.63 9.27
CA ALA A 81 -1.88 -4.02 10.67
C ALA A 81 -1.13 -3.02 11.56
N LEU A 82 0.08 -2.62 11.17
CA LEU A 82 0.89 -1.66 11.92
C LEU A 82 0.29 -0.25 11.90
N ALA A 83 -0.30 0.17 10.79
CA ALA A 83 -1.00 1.45 10.70
C ALA A 83 -2.25 1.49 11.58
N PHE A 84 -2.99 0.38 11.66
CA PHE A 84 -4.12 0.25 12.57
C PHE A 84 -3.67 0.30 14.05
N ASP A 85 -2.62 -0.45 14.40
CA ASP A 85 -2.05 -0.47 15.75
C ASP A 85 -1.55 0.89 16.24
N GLN A 86 -0.98 1.70 15.33
CA GLN A 86 -0.54 3.06 15.64
C GLN A 86 -1.68 4.09 15.58
N GLY A 87 -2.92 3.65 15.36
CA GLY A 87 -4.07 4.54 15.28
C GLY A 87 -4.05 5.47 14.07
N LYS A 88 -3.35 5.11 12.98
CA LYS A 88 -3.31 5.90 11.74
C LYS A 88 -4.55 5.67 10.88
N ILE A 89 -5.08 4.44 10.91
CA ILE A 89 -6.23 4.03 10.11
C ILE A 89 -7.22 3.21 10.92
N THR A 90 -8.45 3.21 10.41
CA THR A 90 -9.54 2.27 10.67
C THR A 90 -10.04 1.74 9.32
N PRO A 91 -10.80 0.63 9.25
CA PRO A 91 -11.29 0.10 7.97
C PRO A 91 -11.97 1.11 7.06
N LYS A 92 -12.70 2.09 7.61
CA LYS A 92 -13.41 3.11 6.83
C LYS A 92 -12.59 4.36 6.55
N THR A 93 -11.37 4.50 7.09
CA THR A 93 -10.48 5.63 6.81
C THR A 93 -10.23 5.77 5.32
N MET A 94 -10.39 6.98 4.78
CA MET A 94 -10.08 7.26 3.38
C MET A 94 -8.58 7.47 3.18
N LEU A 95 -8.04 6.76 2.19
CA LEU A 95 -6.67 6.82 1.73
C LEU A 95 -6.65 7.37 0.30
N ALA A 96 -5.58 8.08 -0.05
CA ALA A 96 -5.37 8.58 -1.41
C ALA A 96 -4.59 7.55 -2.24
N ASP A 97 -5.15 7.20 -3.39
CA ASP A 97 -4.54 6.44 -4.47
C ASP A 97 -4.45 7.34 -5.70
N VAL A 98 -3.42 8.19 -5.73
CA VAL A 98 -3.14 9.19 -6.76
C VAL A 98 -1.64 9.17 -7.08
N PRO A 99 -1.20 9.72 -8.23
CA PRO A 99 0.22 9.83 -8.54
C PRO A 99 1.00 10.49 -7.39
N ALA A 100 2.09 9.85 -6.96
CA ALA A 100 2.89 10.29 -5.83
C ALA A 100 4.37 9.94 -6.04
N ASP A 101 5.24 10.89 -5.76
CA ASP A 101 6.70 10.71 -5.72
C ASP A 101 7.19 10.65 -4.27
N TYR A 102 7.96 9.62 -3.97
CA TYR A 102 8.57 9.37 -2.67
C TYR A 102 10.10 9.52 -2.72
N GLY A 103 10.59 10.56 -3.41
CA GLY A 103 12.03 10.86 -3.52
C GLY A 103 12.69 10.10 -4.66
N GLY A 104 12.11 10.17 -5.86
CA GLY A 104 12.50 9.42 -7.05
C GLY A 104 11.87 8.03 -7.14
N PHE A 105 11.00 7.66 -6.20
CA PHE A 105 10.24 6.41 -6.23
C PHE A 105 8.77 6.69 -6.49
N GLU A 106 8.30 6.35 -7.70
CA GLU A 106 6.93 6.57 -8.15
C GLU A 106 6.22 5.20 -8.32
N PRO A 107 5.52 4.70 -7.29
CA PRO A 107 4.81 3.44 -7.39
C PRO A 107 3.57 3.57 -8.29
N GLU A 108 3.40 2.61 -9.19
CA GLU A 108 2.18 2.45 -10.00
C GLU A 108 1.34 1.29 -9.47
N ASN A 109 0.01 1.36 -9.63
CA ASN A 109 -0.85 0.20 -9.40
C ASN A 109 -0.64 -0.89 -10.46
N PHE A 110 -1.02 -2.14 -10.13
CA PHE A 110 -0.96 -3.25 -11.09
C PHE A 110 -1.76 -2.97 -12.39
N THR A 111 -2.89 -2.28 -12.27
CA THR A 111 -3.74 -1.85 -13.39
C THR A 111 -3.23 -0.60 -14.12
N ARG A 112 -2.17 0.04 -13.61
CA ARG A 112 -1.64 1.36 -14.02
C ARG A 112 -2.63 2.53 -13.91
N ASN A 113 -3.78 2.28 -13.28
CA ASN A 113 -4.79 3.30 -13.02
C ASN A 113 -4.83 3.63 -11.53
N PHE A 114 -5.04 4.90 -11.25
CA PHE A 114 -5.27 5.43 -9.90
C PHE A 114 -6.78 5.59 -9.68
N VAL A 115 -7.24 5.42 -8.44
CA VAL A 115 -8.68 5.44 -8.12
C VAL A 115 -9.10 6.70 -7.39
N GLY A 116 -8.17 7.56 -6.98
CA GLY A 116 -8.46 8.73 -6.16
C GLY A 116 -8.66 8.35 -4.70
N SER A 117 -9.81 8.71 -4.12
CA SER A 117 -10.10 8.44 -2.71
C SER A 117 -10.67 7.02 -2.52
N VAL A 118 -10.11 6.23 -1.61
CA VAL A 118 -10.50 4.83 -1.37
C VAL A 118 -10.46 4.46 0.12
N ARG A 119 -11.40 3.64 0.61
CA ARG A 119 -11.37 3.15 2.00
C ARG A 119 -10.17 2.21 2.22
N ALA A 120 -9.61 2.21 3.43
CA ALA A 120 -8.50 1.34 3.78
C ALA A 120 -8.82 -0.15 3.57
N GLU A 121 -10.02 -0.61 3.94
CA GLU A 121 -10.47 -1.98 3.69
C GLU A 121 -10.47 -2.35 2.20
N GLU A 122 -10.94 -1.45 1.36
CA GLU A 122 -11.04 -1.64 -0.09
C GLU A 122 -9.66 -1.59 -0.75
N ALA A 123 -8.80 -0.67 -0.32
CA ALA A 123 -7.45 -0.55 -0.81
C ALA A 123 -6.61 -1.82 -0.55
N LEU A 124 -6.81 -2.47 0.60
CA LEU A 124 -6.14 -3.74 0.91
C LEU A 124 -6.69 -4.89 0.06
N VAL A 125 -8.02 -5.02 -0.05
CA VAL A 125 -8.69 -6.07 -0.86
C VAL A 125 -8.26 -5.97 -2.32
N ARG A 126 -8.32 -4.76 -2.90
CA ARG A 126 -7.86 -4.48 -4.26
C ARG A 126 -6.35 -4.46 -4.42
N SER A 127 -5.61 -4.57 -3.31
CA SER A 127 -4.16 -4.62 -3.29
C SER A 127 -3.52 -3.41 -3.99
N LEU A 128 -4.01 -2.20 -3.71
CA LEU A 128 -3.49 -0.95 -4.27
C LEU A 128 -2.08 -0.64 -3.72
N ASN A 129 -1.19 -0.13 -4.57
CA ASN A 129 0.23 0.07 -4.25
C ASN A 129 0.44 1.37 -3.48
N ILE A 130 -0.18 2.47 -3.92
CA ILE A 130 0.07 3.81 -3.38
C ILE A 130 -0.39 3.92 -1.91
N PRO A 131 -1.60 3.47 -1.52
CA PRO A 131 -2.00 3.46 -0.12
C PRO A 131 -1.05 2.65 0.75
N ALA A 132 -0.60 1.47 0.30
CA ALA A 132 0.31 0.64 1.07
C ALA A 132 1.68 1.32 1.31
N VAL A 133 2.21 2.01 0.30
CA VAL A 133 3.44 2.79 0.41
C VAL A 133 3.28 3.98 1.35
N SER A 134 2.18 4.73 1.25
CA SER A 134 1.90 5.85 2.18
C SER A 134 1.80 5.36 3.62
N LEU A 135 1.15 4.22 3.88
CA LEU A 135 1.06 3.66 5.22
C LEU A 135 2.42 3.28 5.81
N VAL A 136 3.34 2.70 5.01
CA VAL A 136 4.72 2.43 5.50
C VAL A 136 5.49 3.71 5.74
N ARG A 137 5.30 4.74 4.91
CA ARG A 137 5.91 6.06 5.13
C ARG A 137 5.42 6.68 6.44
N GLU A 138 4.12 6.65 6.69
CA GLU A 138 3.47 7.26 7.86
C GLU A 138 3.74 6.50 9.16
N THR A 139 3.86 5.16 9.10
CA THR A 139 4.17 4.32 10.27
C THR A 139 5.67 4.19 10.55
N GLY A 140 6.50 4.48 9.54
CA GLY A 140 7.95 4.46 9.60
C GLY A 140 8.56 3.18 9.01
N LEU A 141 9.40 3.35 7.98
CA LEU A 141 10.10 2.25 7.31
C LEU A 141 10.92 1.39 8.29
N SER A 142 11.69 2.02 9.18
CA SER A 142 12.52 1.28 10.16
C SER A 142 11.67 0.41 11.09
N PHE A 143 10.48 0.88 11.48
CA PHE A 143 9.55 0.11 12.30
C PHE A 143 8.98 -1.08 11.53
N PHE A 144 8.57 -0.86 10.27
CA PHE A 144 8.12 -1.93 9.38
C PHE A 144 9.17 -3.03 9.19
N LEU A 145 10.42 -2.65 8.90
CA LEU A 145 11.55 -3.59 8.77
C LEU A 145 11.86 -4.31 10.09
N GLN A 146 11.78 -3.61 11.23
CA GLN A 146 11.95 -4.22 12.55
C GLN A 146 10.92 -5.33 12.80
N LYS A 147 9.65 -5.09 12.44
CA LYS A 147 8.58 -6.08 12.59
C LYS A 147 8.77 -7.30 11.69
N LEU A 148 9.24 -7.12 10.45
CA LEU A 148 9.63 -8.23 9.58
C LEU A 148 10.81 -9.03 10.17
N LYS A 149 11.83 -8.36 10.73
CA LYS A 149 12.94 -9.04 11.42
C LYS A 149 12.48 -9.86 12.63
N GLN A 150 11.51 -9.35 13.40
CA GLN A 150 10.87 -10.08 14.52
C GLN A 150 10.06 -11.28 14.00
N GLY A 151 9.38 -11.13 12.85
CA GLY A 151 8.69 -12.18 12.12
C GLY A 151 9.59 -13.20 11.43
N GLY A 152 10.91 -13.14 11.65
CA GLY A 152 11.86 -14.16 11.18
C GLY A 152 12.41 -13.95 9.76
N PHE A 153 12.14 -12.81 9.10
CA PHE A 153 12.61 -12.53 7.74
C PHE A 153 14.13 -12.29 7.70
N GLN A 154 14.87 -13.31 7.25
CA GLN A 154 16.34 -13.32 7.30
C GLN A 154 16.96 -12.48 6.20
N GLN A 155 16.44 -12.55 4.97
CA GLN A 155 17.00 -11.76 3.87
C GLN A 155 16.81 -10.27 4.12
N ILE A 156 15.62 -9.88 4.59
CA ILE A 156 15.32 -8.49 4.98
C ILE A 156 16.26 -8.01 6.09
N ARG A 157 16.59 -8.87 7.07
CA ARG A 157 17.57 -8.53 8.10
C ARG A 157 18.96 -8.28 7.51
N ARG A 158 19.39 -9.09 6.54
CA ARG A 158 20.71 -8.96 5.90
C ARG A 158 20.81 -7.70 5.05
N ASP A 159 19.74 -7.38 4.32
CA ASP A 159 19.71 -6.28 3.36
C ASP A 159 19.13 -4.97 3.91
N GLU A 160 18.83 -4.88 5.21
CA GLU A 160 18.12 -3.75 5.84
C GLU A 160 18.57 -2.37 5.36
N LYS A 161 19.88 -2.13 5.23
CA LYS A 161 20.47 -0.85 4.80
C LYS A 161 20.17 -0.48 3.34
N LYS A 162 19.77 -1.44 2.51
CA LYS A 162 19.47 -1.27 1.08
C LYS A 162 17.97 -1.17 0.81
N LEU A 163 17.14 -1.39 1.83
CA LEU A 163 15.69 -1.48 1.67
C LEU A 163 15.04 -0.10 1.79
N GLY A 164 14.11 0.17 0.88
CA GLY A 164 13.30 1.38 0.85
C GLY A 164 11.81 1.08 0.98
N LEU A 165 10.97 2.08 0.70
CA LEU A 165 9.51 1.96 0.74
C LEU A 165 8.98 0.89 -0.23
N SER A 166 9.71 0.58 -1.31
CA SER A 166 9.38 -0.50 -2.25
C SER A 166 9.31 -1.89 -1.60
N THR A 167 9.88 -2.07 -0.40
CA THR A 167 9.81 -3.32 0.38
C THR A 167 8.37 -3.81 0.52
N VAL A 168 7.41 -2.92 0.81
CA VAL A 168 5.99 -3.30 0.99
C VAL A 168 5.34 -3.83 -0.29
N LEU A 169 5.93 -3.53 -1.45
CA LEU A 169 5.51 -4.01 -2.76
C LEU A 169 6.31 -5.22 -3.25
N GLY A 170 7.22 -5.74 -2.43
CA GLY A 170 8.08 -6.86 -2.78
C GLY A 170 9.43 -6.48 -3.37
N GLY A 171 9.88 -5.22 -3.20
CA GLY A 171 11.26 -4.79 -3.47
C GLY A 171 12.29 -5.35 -2.49
N CYS A 172 12.12 -6.60 -2.06
CA CYS A 172 12.95 -7.33 -1.12
C CYS A 172 12.88 -8.84 -1.44
N GLY A 173 13.75 -9.64 -0.83
CA GLY A 173 13.66 -11.10 -0.86
C GLY A 173 12.96 -11.66 0.37
N ALA A 174 12.09 -12.65 0.17
CA ALA A 174 11.51 -13.47 1.22
C ALA A 174 11.23 -14.89 0.72
N SER A 175 11.14 -15.85 1.63
CA SER A 175 10.78 -17.23 1.31
C SER A 175 9.30 -17.54 1.58
N LEU A 176 8.75 -18.58 0.96
CA LEU A 176 7.38 -19.04 1.26
C LEU A 176 7.24 -19.40 2.73
N TRP A 177 8.30 -19.94 3.34
CA TRP A 177 8.37 -20.18 4.78
C TRP A 177 8.09 -18.91 5.58
N GLU A 178 8.80 -17.82 5.31
CA GLU A 178 8.67 -16.55 6.03
C GLU A 178 7.29 -15.93 5.82
N ILE A 179 6.81 -15.88 4.58
CA ILE A 179 5.50 -15.30 4.25
C ILE A 179 4.37 -16.11 4.89
N THR A 180 4.39 -17.44 4.79
CA THR A 180 3.34 -18.28 5.40
C THR A 180 3.30 -18.09 6.92
N HIS A 181 4.45 -17.93 7.58
CA HIS A 181 4.50 -17.66 9.02
C HIS A 181 3.98 -16.27 9.41
N LEU A 182 4.17 -15.25 8.55
CA LEU A 182 3.55 -13.95 8.76
C LEU A 182 2.02 -14.07 8.80
N TYR A 183 1.41 -14.85 7.90
CA TYR A 183 -0.04 -15.06 7.88
C TYR A 183 -0.51 -15.98 8.99
N HIS A 184 0.31 -16.95 9.40
CA HIS A 184 0.05 -17.74 10.60
C HIS A 184 0.00 -16.86 11.86
N SER A 185 0.78 -15.78 11.90
CA SER A 185 0.69 -14.81 13.00
C SER A 185 -0.63 -14.02 12.99
N LEU A 186 -1.21 -13.72 11.82
CA LEU A 186 -2.56 -13.12 11.72
C LEU A 186 -3.61 -14.09 12.31
N ALA A 187 -3.57 -15.36 11.91
CA ALA A 187 -4.42 -16.42 12.47
C ALA A 187 -4.21 -16.65 13.98
N ARG A 188 -3.09 -16.17 14.53
CA ARG A 188 -2.71 -16.29 15.94
C ARG A 188 -2.70 -14.94 16.65
N GLN A 189 -3.64 -14.07 16.31
CA GLN A 189 -3.88 -12.83 17.05
C GLN A 189 -2.63 -11.93 17.13
N GLY A 190 -1.83 -11.92 16.06
CA GLY A 190 -0.59 -11.14 15.94
C GLY A 190 0.63 -11.75 16.61
N ARG A 191 0.55 -12.98 17.11
CA ARG A 191 1.65 -13.68 17.79
C ARG A 191 2.42 -14.55 16.80
N TYR A 192 3.63 -14.13 16.47
CA TYR A 192 4.57 -14.93 15.71
C TYR A 192 5.27 -15.95 16.59
N GLN A 193 5.27 -17.20 16.12
CA GLN A 193 6.12 -18.25 16.65
C GLN A 193 6.39 -19.22 15.50
N ARG A 194 7.65 -19.63 15.35
CA ARG A 194 8.03 -20.60 14.31
C ARG A 194 7.22 -21.89 14.47
N ALA A 195 6.56 -22.33 13.39
CA ALA A 195 5.88 -23.60 13.35
C ALA A 195 6.91 -24.73 13.35
N HIS A 196 6.55 -25.85 13.99
CA HIS A 196 7.45 -26.97 14.18
C HIS A 196 7.16 -28.09 13.19
N TYR A 197 8.21 -28.76 12.70
CA TYR A 197 8.08 -29.98 11.88
C TYR A 197 8.67 -31.22 12.54
N VAL A 198 9.40 -31.07 13.64
CA VAL A 198 9.90 -32.18 14.48
C VAL A 198 9.08 -32.26 15.76
N LYS A 199 8.56 -33.45 16.08
CA LYS A 199 7.80 -33.66 17.31
C LYS A 199 8.73 -33.55 18.53
N GLY A 200 8.32 -32.75 19.51
CA GLY A 200 9.07 -32.56 20.75
C GLY A 200 10.25 -31.60 20.65
N GLU A 201 10.40 -30.85 19.56
CA GLU A 201 11.45 -29.82 19.49
C GLU A 201 11.16 -28.66 20.45
N THR A 202 12.22 -28.14 21.07
CA THR A 202 12.13 -26.94 21.91
C THR A 202 11.85 -25.72 21.05
N ARG A 203 10.80 -24.96 21.39
CA ARG A 203 10.34 -23.83 20.60
C ARG A 203 10.67 -22.52 21.28
N ALA A 204 11.14 -21.55 20.50
CA ALA A 204 11.33 -20.19 20.99
C ALA A 204 10.00 -19.59 21.49
N PRO A 205 10.03 -18.68 22.48
CA PRO A 205 8.86 -17.93 22.91
C PRO A 205 8.21 -17.18 21.75
N ALA A 206 6.88 -17.05 21.80
CA ALA A 206 6.15 -16.27 20.82
C ALA A 206 6.45 -14.76 20.97
N GLN A 207 6.54 -14.06 19.85
CA GLN A 207 6.74 -12.61 19.77
C GLN A 207 5.46 -11.95 19.25
N VAL A 208 5.09 -10.78 19.80
CA VAL A 208 3.94 -10.01 19.32
C VAL A 208 4.38 -9.10 18.19
N LEU A 209 3.91 -9.36 16.97
CA LEU A 209 4.17 -8.51 15.81
C LEU A 209 3.23 -7.30 15.79
N PHE A 210 1.94 -7.53 16.02
CA PHE A 210 0.88 -6.53 16.06
C PHE A 210 -0.22 -6.99 17.04
N SER A 211 -1.14 -6.10 17.40
CA SER A 211 -2.17 -6.40 18.39
C SER A 211 -3.20 -7.42 17.90
N GLU A 212 -3.93 -8.03 18.84
CA GLU A 212 -5.08 -8.88 18.53
C GLU A 212 -6.16 -8.11 17.75
N ALA A 213 -6.33 -6.82 18.03
CA ALA A 213 -7.29 -5.96 17.33
C ALA A 213 -6.90 -5.75 15.87
N ALA A 214 -5.63 -5.43 15.59
CA ALA A 214 -5.12 -5.37 14.22
C ALA A 214 -5.25 -6.72 13.52
N ALA A 215 -4.86 -7.82 14.18
CA ALA A 215 -4.97 -9.16 13.60
C ALA A 215 -6.40 -9.48 13.17
N TYR A 216 -7.38 -9.22 14.04
CA TYR A 216 -8.79 -9.43 13.75
C TYR A 216 -9.28 -8.55 12.59
N VAL A 217 -9.00 -7.24 12.64
CA VAL A 217 -9.46 -6.28 11.62
C VAL A 217 -8.87 -6.60 10.24
N ILE A 218 -7.58 -6.91 10.16
CA ILE A 218 -6.94 -7.32 8.90
C ILE A 218 -7.51 -8.66 8.42
N THR A 219 -7.82 -9.59 9.32
CA THR A 219 -8.48 -10.85 8.97
C THR A 219 -9.85 -10.62 8.34
N GLU A 220 -10.67 -9.76 8.93
CA GLU A 220 -11.98 -9.40 8.38
C GLU A 220 -11.85 -8.71 7.02
N MET A 221 -10.89 -7.80 6.85
CA MET A 221 -10.63 -7.15 5.56
C MET A 221 -10.24 -8.16 4.48
N LEU A 222 -9.33 -9.11 4.79
CA LEU A 222 -8.86 -10.11 3.84
C LEU A 222 -9.88 -11.21 3.53
N ALA A 223 -10.87 -11.42 4.41
CA ALA A 223 -11.96 -12.37 4.18
C ALA A 223 -13.07 -11.83 3.26
N ARG A 224 -13.05 -10.53 2.91
CA ARG A 224 -14.02 -9.89 2.01
C ARG A 224 -13.71 -10.04 0.53
N GLY A 225 -12.56 -10.62 0.17
CA GLY A 225 -12.24 -10.88 -1.22
C GLY A 225 -13.32 -11.74 -1.90
N GLN A 226 -13.52 -11.55 -3.20
CA GLN A 226 -14.36 -12.46 -3.98
C GLN A 226 -13.60 -13.77 -4.24
N ARG A 227 -14.20 -14.91 -3.89
CA ARG A 227 -13.63 -16.24 -4.16
C ARG A 227 -13.67 -16.53 -5.67
N PRO A 228 -12.53 -16.64 -6.36
CA PRO A 228 -12.50 -16.87 -7.81
C PRO A 228 -12.96 -18.27 -8.21
N ASP A 229 -12.95 -19.23 -7.28
CA ASP A 229 -13.42 -20.59 -7.48
C ASP A 229 -14.94 -20.75 -7.35
N LEU A 230 -15.68 -19.69 -7.01
CA LEU A 230 -17.08 -19.75 -6.65
C LEU A 230 -17.92 -18.68 -7.39
N PRO A 231 -19.20 -18.96 -7.68
CA PRO A 231 -20.09 -17.96 -8.26
C PRO A 231 -20.36 -16.83 -7.28
N GLU A 232 -20.82 -15.69 -7.81
CA GLU A 232 -21.26 -14.56 -7.00
C GLU A 232 -22.39 -14.98 -6.03
N GLY A 233 -22.34 -14.51 -4.78
CA GLY A 233 -23.32 -14.87 -3.75
C GLY A 233 -23.09 -16.22 -3.05
N PHE A 234 -21.93 -16.86 -3.22
CA PHE A 234 -21.60 -18.13 -2.55
C PHE A 234 -21.57 -18.05 -1.00
N GLU A 235 -21.54 -16.84 -0.43
CA GLU A 235 -21.37 -16.59 1.01
C GLU A 235 -22.40 -17.31 1.90
N ASN A 236 -23.56 -17.67 1.33
CA ASN A 236 -24.61 -18.42 2.01
C ASN A 236 -24.51 -19.96 1.85
N THR A 237 -23.43 -20.48 1.25
CA THR A 237 -23.26 -21.92 0.98
C THR A 237 -22.71 -22.65 2.21
N TYR A 238 -23.48 -23.60 2.73
CA TYR A 238 -23.26 -24.26 4.03
C TYR A 238 -22.03 -25.18 4.16
N ARG A 239 -21.10 -25.22 3.21
CA ARG A 239 -19.98 -26.21 3.21
C ARG A 239 -18.63 -25.68 2.73
N ILE A 240 -18.53 -24.38 2.50
CA ILE A 240 -17.32 -23.76 1.95
C ILE A 240 -16.54 -23.12 3.09
N PRO A 241 -15.24 -23.43 3.25
CA PRO A 241 -14.44 -22.80 4.29
C PRO A 241 -14.38 -21.30 4.03
N LYS A 242 -14.73 -20.50 5.06
CA LYS A 242 -14.39 -19.07 5.09
C LYS A 242 -12.87 -18.98 5.19
N VAL A 243 -12.26 -18.16 4.33
CA VAL A 243 -10.80 -18.00 4.23
C VAL A 243 -10.51 -16.52 4.14
N ALA A 244 -9.52 -16.05 4.90
CA ALA A 244 -8.88 -14.76 4.68
C ALA A 244 -7.63 -14.99 3.85
N TRP A 245 -7.45 -14.27 2.74
CA TRP A 245 -6.29 -14.51 1.87
C TRP A 245 -5.77 -13.25 1.22
N LYS A 246 -4.53 -13.36 0.72
CA LYS A 246 -3.88 -12.30 -0.03
C LYS A 246 -3.01 -12.89 -1.14
N THR A 247 -3.08 -12.23 -2.28
CA THR A 247 -2.23 -12.52 -3.44
C THR A 247 -0.95 -11.70 -3.43
N GLY A 248 0.08 -12.23 -4.09
CA GLY A 248 1.28 -11.49 -4.46
C GLY A 248 1.69 -11.80 -5.89
N THR A 249 2.11 -10.78 -6.61
CA THR A 249 2.73 -10.92 -7.93
C THR A 249 4.02 -10.12 -7.87
N SER A 250 5.15 -10.74 -8.19
CA SER A 250 6.43 -10.02 -8.24
C SER A 250 6.50 -9.08 -9.45
N PHE A 251 7.30 -8.03 -9.33
CA PHE A 251 7.63 -7.19 -10.48
C PHE A 251 8.26 -8.06 -11.58
N GLY A 252 7.94 -7.80 -12.85
CA GLY A 252 8.40 -8.64 -13.96
C GLY A 252 7.67 -9.99 -14.12
N ARG A 253 6.77 -10.35 -13.18
CA ARG A 253 5.95 -11.59 -13.22
C ARG A 253 6.80 -12.86 -13.23
N HIS A 254 7.70 -12.97 -12.25
CA HIS A 254 8.51 -14.17 -12.00
C HIS A 254 7.87 -15.10 -10.96
N ASP A 255 7.07 -14.53 -10.05
CA ASP A 255 6.53 -15.22 -8.88
C ASP A 255 5.07 -14.88 -8.70
N ALA A 256 4.26 -15.93 -8.56
CA ALA A 256 2.86 -15.84 -8.20
C ALA A 256 2.65 -16.47 -6.82
N TRP A 257 2.13 -15.68 -5.89
CA TRP A 257 1.89 -16.06 -4.50
C TRP A 257 0.41 -16.02 -4.19
N SER A 258 -0.04 -16.94 -3.35
CA SER A 258 -1.31 -16.83 -2.65
C SER A 258 -1.18 -17.46 -1.26
N ILE A 259 -1.51 -16.68 -0.23
CA ILE A 259 -1.44 -17.12 1.16
C ILE A 259 -2.79 -16.88 1.78
N GLY A 260 -3.38 -17.94 2.32
CA GLY A 260 -4.68 -17.90 2.97
C GLY A 260 -4.66 -18.56 4.33
N TYR A 261 -5.61 -18.20 5.17
CA TYR A 261 -5.79 -18.79 6.48
C TYR A 261 -7.24 -18.75 6.95
N ASN A 262 -7.56 -19.69 7.83
CA ASN A 262 -8.79 -19.72 8.62
C ASN A 262 -8.47 -20.20 10.05
N ALA A 263 -9.48 -20.55 10.85
CA ALA A 263 -9.26 -20.99 12.22
C ALA A 263 -8.40 -22.27 12.36
N ASN A 264 -8.36 -23.12 11.32
CA ASN A 264 -7.70 -24.42 11.36
C ASN A 264 -6.32 -24.41 10.68
N TYR A 265 -6.19 -23.77 9.52
CA TYR A 265 -4.97 -23.83 8.71
C TYR A 265 -4.53 -22.46 8.21
N THR A 266 -3.21 -22.31 8.08
CA THR A 266 -2.58 -21.31 7.22
C THR A 266 -1.86 -22.05 6.10
N ILE A 267 -2.19 -21.70 4.85
CA ILE A 267 -1.67 -22.33 3.65
C ILE A 267 -0.99 -21.27 2.81
N GLY A 268 0.27 -21.51 2.46
CA GLY A 268 1.02 -20.71 1.50
C GLY A 268 1.24 -21.49 0.22
N VAL A 269 0.98 -20.85 -0.91
CA VAL A 269 1.23 -21.37 -2.26
C VAL A 269 2.13 -20.40 -3.02
N TRP A 270 3.17 -20.93 -3.64
CA TRP A 270 3.98 -20.25 -4.65
C TRP A 270 3.91 -21.02 -5.97
N VAL A 271 3.86 -20.31 -7.08
CA VAL A 271 3.87 -20.85 -8.45
C VAL A 271 4.82 -20.00 -9.29
N GLY A 272 5.67 -20.64 -10.09
CA GLY A 272 6.70 -19.96 -10.89
C GLY A 272 7.64 -20.92 -11.58
N ASN A 273 8.84 -20.42 -11.89
CA ASN A 273 9.94 -21.20 -12.46
C ASN A 273 11.19 -20.99 -11.60
N PHE A 274 11.88 -22.07 -11.21
CA PHE A 274 13.08 -21.93 -10.38
C PHE A 274 14.25 -21.22 -11.09
N SER A 275 14.31 -21.34 -12.42
CA SER A 275 15.19 -20.55 -13.30
C SER A 275 15.02 -19.03 -13.16
N GLY A 276 13.88 -18.56 -12.62
CA GLY A 276 13.54 -17.14 -12.56
C GLY A 276 13.01 -16.58 -13.88
N GLU A 277 12.67 -17.42 -14.86
CA GLU A 277 12.02 -16.97 -16.10
C GLU A 277 10.66 -16.31 -15.83
N SER A 278 10.46 -15.10 -16.36
CA SER A 278 9.18 -14.39 -16.28
C SER A 278 8.14 -14.99 -17.23
N VAL A 279 6.88 -15.00 -16.81
CA VAL A 279 5.74 -15.41 -17.66
C VAL A 279 4.61 -14.42 -17.48
N ALA A 280 4.01 -13.97 -18.58
CA ALA A 280 2.99 -12.92 -18.55
C ALA A 280 1.75 -13.30 -17.71
N GLN A 281 1.45 -14.59 -17.64
CA GLN A 281 0.34 -15.19 -16.91
C GLN A 281 0.67 -15.55 -15.45
N LEU A 282 1.89 -15.30 -14.95
CA LEU A 282 2.23 -15.47 -13.53
C LEU A 282 1.63 -14.34 -12.69
N ILE A 283 0.31 -14.36 -12.54
CA ILE A 283 -0.46 -13.44 -11.72
C ILE A 283 -0.99 -14.22 -10.52
N GLY A 284 -0.68 -13.79 -9.29
CA GLY A 284 -1.03 -14.52 -8.06
C GLY A 284 -2.52 -14.91 -7.95
N ALA A 285 -3.41 -14.02 -8.42
CA ALA A 285 -4.85 -14.26 -8.45
C ALA A 285 -5.27 -15.36 -9.45
N GLU A 286 -4.55 -15.51 -10.56
CA GLU A 286 -4.91 -16.43 -11.65
C GLU A 286 -4.28 -17.81 -11.52
N VAL A 287 -3.09 -17.92 -10.91
CA VAL A 287 -2.34 -19.20 -10.88
C VAL A 287 -2.04 -19.72 -9.48
N ALA A 288 -1.77 -18.88 -8.49
CA ALA A 288 -1.49 -19.39 -7.14
C ALA A 288 -2.77 -19.57 -6.32
N THR A 289 -3.74 -18.68 -6.50
CA THR A 289 -5.00 -18.67 -5.74
C THR A 289 -5.91 -19.86 -6.03
N PRO A 290 -6.07 -20.34 -7.29
CA PRO A 290 -6.85 -21.54 -7.52
C PRO A 290 -6.29 -22.77 -6.81
N LEU A 291 -4.96 -22.98 -6.85
CA LEU A 291 -4.32 -24.08 -6.13
C LEU A 291 -4.50 -23.93 -4.61
N LEU A 292 -4.41 -22.71 -4.07
CA LEU A 292 -4.69 -22.43 -2.65
C LEU A 292 -6.09 -22.93 -2.25
N PHE A 293 -7.13 -22.59 -3.03
CA PHE A 293 -8.50 -22.99 -2.71
C PHE A 293 -8.76 -24.48 -2.96
N GLU A 294 -8.16 -25.09 -3.98
CA GLU A 294 -8.18 -26.54 -4.15
C GLU A 294 -7.65 -27.24 -2.89
N VAL A 295 -6.56 -26.73 -2.28
CA VAL A 295 -5.98 -27.29 -1.04
C VAL A 295 -6.88 -27.03 0.17
N PHE A 296 -7.43 -25.84 0.35
CA PHE A 296 -8.40 -25.57 1.43
C PHE A 296 -9.61 -26.50 1.36
N ASN A 297 -10.25 -26.58 0.18
CA ASN A 297 -11.43 -27.41 -0.04
C ASN A 297 -11.14 -28.91 0.18
N THR A 298 -9.86 -29.31 0.07
CA THR A 298 -9.38 -30.67 0.28
C THR A 298 -9.07 -30.99 1.74
N LEU A 299 -8.46 -30.06 2.47
CA LEU A 299 -7.94 -30.29 3.83
C LEU A 299 -8.91 -29.89 4.94
N ASP A 300 -9.80 -28.95 4.65
CA ASP A 300 -10.75 -28.37 5.61
C ASP A 300 -12.20 -28.52 5.09
N TYR A 301 -12.53 -29.72 4.61
CA TYR A 301 -13.87 -30.02 4.10
C TYR A 301 -14.89 -30.06 5.26
N ASN A 302 -16.01 -29.35 5.10
CA ASN A 302 -17.08 -29.23 6.10
C ASN A 302 -16.57 -28.82 7.50
N PRO A 303 -15.85 -27.68 7.61
CA PRO A 303 -15.31 -27.25 8.89
C PRO A 303 -16.46 -26.83 9.82
N PRO A 304 -16.28 -26.93 11.16
CA PRO A 304 -17.13 -26.21 12.08
C PRO A 304 -17.14 -24.73 11.69
N GLN A 305 -18.23 -24.00 11.93
CA GLN A 305 -18.29 -22.55 11.70
C GLN A 305 -17.47 -21.77 12.75
N ASP A 306 -16.22 -22.20 12.99
CA ASP A 306 -15.26 -21.53 13.84
C ASP A 306 -14.60 -20.43 13.01
N TRP A 307 -14.96 -19.18 13.30
CA TRP A 307 -14.27 -18.00 12.78
C TRP A 307 -13.60 -17.24 13.92
N PHE A 308 -12.72 -16.30 13.57
CA PHE A 308 -12.03 -15.49 14.57
C PHE A 308 -13.04 -14.62 15.35
N HIS A 309 -12.79 -14.47 16.65
CA HIS A 309 -13.64 -13.65 17.52
C HIS A 309 -13.07 -12.25 17.66
N ALA A 310 -13.95 -11.24 17.67
CA ALA A 310 -13.55 -9.87 17.91
C ALA A 310 -12.98 -9.71 19.33
N PRO A 311 -11.77 -9.17 19.51
CA PRO A 311 -11.23 -8.88 20.84
C PRO A 311 -12.04 -7.81 21.57
N LYS A 312 -12.03 -7.89 22.90
CA LYS A 312 -12.71 -6.92 23.79
C LYS A 312 -12.19 -5.49 23.67
N SER A 313 -10.98 -5.31 23.12
CA SER A 313 -10.38 -3.99 22.86
C SER A 313 -11.00 -3.26 21.66
N LEU A 314 -11.70 -3.98 20.77
CA LEU A 314 -12.43 -3.37 19.66
C LEU A 314 -13.80 -2.89 20.11
N GLN A 315 -14.15 -1.70 19.67
CA GLN A 315 -15.49 -1.12 19.80
C GLN A 315 -15.99 -0.66 18.43
N VAL A 316 -17.29 -0.43 18.34
CA VAL A 316 -17.95 0.09 17.14
C VAL A 316 -18.35 1.54 17.39
N ARG A 317 -18.13 2.39 16.38
CA ARG A 317 -18.61 3.78 16.38
C ARG A 317 -19.19 4.14 15.02
N TRP A 318 -20.00 5.20 14.99
CA TRP A 318 -20.41 5.82 13.74
C TRP A 318 -19.32 6.77 13.23
N VAL A 319 -19.05 6.70 11.93
CA VAL A 319 -18.12 7.59 11.21
C VAL A 319 -18.78 8.15 9.97
N CYS A 320 -18.32 9.32 9.52
CA CYS A 320 -18.74 9.90 8.25
C CYS A 320 -18.39 8.94 7.10
N ALA A 321 -19.36 8.68 6.22
CA ALA A 321 -19.17 7.77 5.10
C ALA A 321 -18.09 8.26 4.12
N GLU A 322 -17.85 9.57 4.01
CA GLU A 322 -16.93 10.18 3.04
C GLU A 322 -15.50 10.35 3.55
N SER A 323 -15.27 10.28 4.86
CA SER A 323 -13.93 10.45 5.45
C SER A 323 -13.44 9.27 6.29
N GLY A 324 -14.38 8.47 6.83
CA GLY A 324 -14.07 7.44 7.82
C GLY A 324 -13.73 7.99 9.21
N LEU A 325 -13.91 9.29 9.45
CA LEU A 325 -13.67 9.93 10.74
C LEU A 325 -14.99 10.12 11.53
N PRO A 326 -14.93 10.22 12.87
CA PRO A 326 -16.08 10.62 13.69
C PRO A 326 -16.84 11.80 13.07
N PRO A 327 -18.18 11.74 12.96
CA PRO A 327 -18.94 12.73 12.20
C PRO A 327 -18.84 14.13 12.80
N ALA A 328 -18.81 15.13 11.92
CA ALA A 328 -19.08 16.53 12.24
C ALA A 328 -20.54 16.86 11.89
N ASP A 329 -21.00 18.05 12.24
CA ASP A 329 -22.42 18.41 12.16
C ASP A 329 -22.95 18.48 10.72
N PHE A 330 -22.06 18.65 9.74
CA PHE A 330 -22.39 18.64 8.30
C PHE A 330 -22.42 17.22 7.67
N CYS A 331 -22.06 16.18 8.42
CA CYS A 331 -22.00 14.81 7.90
C CYS A 331 -23.39 14.16 7.85
N ASN A 332 -23.98 14.12 6.66
CA ASN A 332 -25.34 13.58 6.44
C ASN A 332 -25.38 12.06 6.33
N ASN A 333 -24.27 11.41 5.92
CA ASN A 333 -24.20 9.96 5.78
C ASN A 333 -23.16 9.37 6.73
N GLN A 334 -23.57 8.36 7.50
CA GLN A 334 -22.75 7.73 8.52
C GLN A 334 -22.78 6.21 8.36
N VAL A 335 -21.64 5.58 8.61
CA VAL A 335 -21.48 4.12 8.58
C VAL A 335 -20.85 3.65 9.89
N ALA A 336 -21.14 2.42 10.29
CA ALA A 336 -20.46 1.81 11.41
C ALA A 336 -19.02 1.46 11.02
N ASP A 337 -18.08 1.74 11.93
CA ASP A 337 -16.68 1.34 11.84
C ASP A 337 -16.19 0.78 13.16
N VAL A 338 -15.21 -0.11 13.07
CA VAL A 338 -14.50 -0.68 14.22
C VAL A 338 -13.27 0.16 14.53
N TYR A 339 -13.02 0.36 15.82
CA TYR A 339 -11.88 1.15 16.29
C TYR A 339 -11.39 0.64 17.64
N VAL A 340 -10.17 1.02 18.00
CA VAL A 340 -9.61 0.79 19.33
C VAL A 340 -9.70 2.11 20.11
N PRO A 341 -10.45 2.17 21.22
CA PRO A 341 -10.53 3.37 22.06
C PRO A 341 -9.14 3.84 22.51
N LEU A 342 -8.96 5.17 22.55
CA LEU A 342 -7.70 5.85 22.92
C LEU A 342 -6.50 5.59 21.98
N VAL A 343 -6.65 4.74 20.96
CA VAL A 343 -5.62 4.47 19.95
C VAL A 343 -6.05 5.05 18.61
N SER A 344 -7.23 4.69 18.11
CA SER A 344 -7.71 5.15 16.80
C SER A 344 -8.06 6.66 16.80
N PRO A 345 -8.05 7.32 15.62
CA PRO A 345 -8.26 8.77 15.53
C PRO A 345 -9.59 9.20 16.13
N SER A 346 -9.59 10.21 16.99
CA SER A 346 -10.80 10.82 17.58
C SER A 346 -11.16 12.16 16.93
N GLN A 347 -10.33 12.67 16.01
CA GLN A 347 -10.58 13.92 15.29
C GLN A 347 -11.90 13.84 14.52
N ARG A 348 -12.75 14.86 14.69
CA ARG A 348 -13.97 14.98 13.91
C ARG A 348 -13.68 15.22 12.43
N CYS A 349 -14.61 14.77 11.62
CA CYS A 349 -14.58 14.86 10.19
C CYS A 349 -14.36 16.31 9.71
N GLY A 350 -13.35 16.50 8.86
CA GLY A 350 -13.02 17.78 8.22
C GLY A 350 -13.03 17.70 6.68
N HIS A 351 -13.69 16.69 6.09
CA HIS A 351 -13.67 16.50 4.63
C HIS A 351 -14.41 17.59 3.85
N GLN A 352 -15.15 18.46 4.54
CA GLN A 352 -15.71 19.66 3.96
C GLN A 352 -15.26 20.85 4.81
N ARG A 353 -15.07 21.97 4.12
CA ARG A 353 -14.81 23.26 4.73
C ARG A 353 -15.97 24.21 4.44
N GLU A 354 -16.32 25.00 5.43
CA GLU A 354 -17.28 26.09 5.26
C GLU A 354 -16.59 27.24 4.52
N VAL A 355 -17.22 27.72 3.46
CA VAL A 355 -16.78 28.87 2.67
C VAL A 355 -17.91 29.90 2.65
N ILE A 356 -17.58 31.15 2.93
CA ILE A 356 -18.51 32.26 2.78
C ILE A 356 -18.59 32.59 1.30
N VAL A 357 -19.78 32.55 0.72
CA VAL A 357 -20.01 32.82 -0.71
C VAL A 357 -21.08 33.87 -0.91
N SER A 358 -21.11 34.52 -2.07
CA SER A 358 -22.24 35.39 -2.45
C SER A 358 -23.55 34.61 -2.41
N GLU A 359 -24.69 35.29 -2.26
CA GLU A 359 -26.00 34.61 -2.30
C GLU A 359 -26.15 33.69 -3.53
N GLU A 360 -25.70 34.17 -4.70
CA GLU A 360 -25.67 33.41 -5.96
C GLU A 360 -24.64 32.26 -5.98
N GLY A 361 -23.68 32.23 -5.05
CA GLY A 361 -22.62 31.23 -4.99
C GLY A 361 -21.50 31.39 -6.02
N ARG A 362 -21.37 32.56 -6.65
CA ARG A 362 -20.39 32.83 -7.73
C ARG A 362 -19.04 33.35 -7.25
N THR A 363 -18.96 33.83 -6.00
CA THR A 363 -17.75 34.42 -5.43
C THR A 363 -17.58 33.96 -4.00
N SER A 364 -16.36 33.61 -3.61
CA SER A 364 -16.02 33.32 -2.20
C SER A 364 -15.39 34.52 -1.50
N TYR A 365 -15.58 34.60 -0.19
CA TYR A 365 -15.10 35.66 0.68
C TYR A 365 -14.33 35.08 1.87
N CYS A 366 -13.43 35.90 2.43
CA CYS A 366 -12.84 35.69 3.76
C CYS A 366 -13.38 36.76 4.71
N PHE A 367 -13.05 36.66 6.00
CA PHE A 367 -13.47 37.64 7.00
C PHE A 367 -13.05 39.10 6.68
N THR A 368 -12.04 39.30 5.83
CA THR A 368 -11.54 40.64 5.48
C THR A 368 -12.31 41.27 4.31
N CYS A 369 -12.85 40.48 3.39
CA CYS A 369 -13.52 40.97 2.17
C CYS A 369 -15.01 40.61 2.11
N MET A 370 -15.55 39.97 3.15
CA MET A 370 -16.97 39.63 3.18
C MET A 370 -17.83 40.90 3.25
N PRO A 371 -18.91 40.98 2.45
CA PRO A 371 -19.85 42.09 2.53
C PRO A 371 -20.66 42.02 3.82
N ALA A 372 -21.22 43.15 4.26
CA ALA A 372 -22.06 43.20 5.47
C ALA A 372 -23.35 42.34 5.34
N GLN A 373 -23.84 42.14 4.11
CA GLN A 373 -25.05 41.39 3.77
C GLN A 373 -24.93 40.85 2.32
N GLY A 374 -25.81 39.94 1.91
CA GLY A 374 -25.77 39.32 0.58
C GLY A 374 -24.77 38.17 0.45
N TYR A 375 -24.45 37.50 1.57
CA TYR A 375 -23.62 36.30 1.60
C TYR A 375 -24.36 35.14 2.27
N ARG A 376 -23.94 33.92 1.96
CA ARG A 376 -24.36 32.70 2.64
C ARG A 376 -23.16 31.79 2.90
N LYS A 377 -23.31 30.89 3.87
CA LYS A 377 -22.34 29.81 4.11
C LYS A 377 -22.65 28.64 3.18
N ALA A 378 -21.61 28.08 2.59
CA ALA A 378 -21.70 26.88 1.75
C ALA A 378 -20.55 25.94 2.11
N TRP A 379 -20.80 24.64 2.03
CA TRP A 379 -19.80 23.61 2.29
C TRP A 379 -19.20 23.13 0.98
N PHE A 380 -17.87 23.03 0.94
CA PHE A 380 -17.15 22.48 -0.20
C PHE A 380 -16.17 21.40 0.27
N PRO A 381 -15.92 20.36 -0.55
CA PRO A 381 -14.88 19.38 -0.29
C PRO A 381 -13.52 20.03 0.04
N ASP A 382 -12.89 19.57 1.12
CA ASP A 382 -11.53 19.95 1.51
C ASP A 382 -10.55 18.85 1.05
N LEU A 383 -10.33 18.81 -0.27
CA LEU A 383 -9.45 17.82 -0.90
C LEU A 383 -7.98 18.22 -0.73
N SER A 384 -7.11 17.22 -0.57
CA SER A 384 -5.67 17.47 -0.62
C SER A 384 -5.26 17.96 -2.02
N PRO A 385 -4.18 18.77 -2.15
CA PRO A 385 -3.73 19.26 -3.45
C PRO A 385 -3.45 18.16 -4.48
N ALA A 386 -2.96 17.00 -4.04
CA ALA A 386 -2.72 15.85 -4.92
C ALA A 386 -4.02 15.24 -5.44
N LEU A 387 -5.05 15.14 -4.58
CA LEU A 387 -6.35 14.59 -4.94
C LEU A 387 -7.14 15.52 -5.85
N SER A 388 -7.12 16.83 -5.57
CA SER A 388 -7.76 17.83 -6.44
C SER A 388 -7.12 17.87 -7.83
N ALA A 389 -5.79 17.86 -7.91
CA ALA A 389 -5.07 17.82 -9.19
C ALA A 389 -5.38 16.54 -9.98
N PHE A 390 -5.46 15.39 -9.30
CA PHE A 390 -5.84 14.13 -9.93
C PHE A 390 -7.28 14.16 -10.47
N TYR A 391 -8.24 14.67 -9.69
CA TYR A 391 -9.63 14.78 -10.13
C TYR A 391 -9.78 15.70 -11.34
N GLU A 392 -9.03 16.81 -11.37
CA GLU A 392 -9.01 17.70 -12.54
C GLU A 392 -8.39 17.05 -13.77
N ALA A 393 -7.26 16.37 -13.63
CA ALA A 393 -6.58 15.70 -14.73
C ALA A 393 -7.41 14.55 -15.32
N THR A 394 -8.26 13.91 -14.51
CA THR A 394 -9.07 12.75 -14.91
C THR A 394 -10.53 13.08 -15.18
N GLY A 395 -10.95 14.33 -14.99
CA GLY A 395 -12.34 14.77 -15.21
C GLY A 395 -13.34 14.25 -14.16
N ILE A 396 -12.87 13.84 -12.98
CA ILE A 396 -13.74 13.48 -11.86
C ILE A 396 -14.39 14.75 -11.32
N ALA A 397 -15.72 14.83 -11.41
CA ALA A 397 -16.48 15.97 -10.93
C ALA A 397 -16.47 16.05 -9.40
N TYR A 398 -16.26 17.25 -8.87
CA TYR A 398 -16.42 17.58 -7.46
C TYR A 398 -16.81 19.05 -7.32
N ASP A 399 -17.50 19.40 -6.23
CA ASP A 399 -17.91 20.77 -5.98
C ASP A 399 -16.69 21.64 -5.68
N LYS A 400 -16.44 22.65 -6.52
CA LYS A 400 -15.35 23.61 -6.32
C LYS A 400 -15.87 24.85 -5.63
N ALA A 401 -15.11 25.33 -4.64
CA ALA A 401 -15.36 26.66 -4.10
C ALA A 401 -15.24 27.70 -5.22
N PRO A 402 -16.15 28.69 -5.30
CA PRO A 402 -16.09 29.72 -6.31
C PRO A 402 -14.82 30.58 -6.16
N PRO A 403 -14.38 31.25 -7.24
CA PRO A 403 -13.24 32.17 -7.19
C PRO A 403 -13.39 33.19 -6.06
N HIS A 404 -12.28 33.52 -5.42
CA HIS A 404 -12.29 34.50 -4.34
C HIS A 404 -12.54 35.91 -4.87
N ALA A 405 -13.14 36.75 -4.03
CA ALA A 405 -13.40 38.15 -4.35
C ALA A 405 -12.13 38.88 -4.81
N SER A 406 -12.15 39.38 -6.05
CA SER A 406 -11.00 40.01 -6.70
C SER A 406 -10.51 41.30 -6.02
N HIS A 407 -11.36 41.96 -5.24
CA HIS A 407 -11.02 43.16 -4.47
C HIS A 407 -10.37 42.86 -3.11
N CYS A 408 -10.17 41.58 -2.76
CA CYS A 408 -9.57 41.18 -1.49
C CYS A 408 -8.05 41.38 -1.49
N THR A 409 -7.59 42.44 -0.81
CA THR A 409 -6.16 42.77 -0.69
C THR A 409 -5.35 41.77 0.14
N ARG A 410 -6.01 40.93 0.94
CA ARG A 410 -5.35 39.87 1.71
C ARG A 410 -4.80 38.76 0.83
N LEU A 411 -5.41 38.48 -0.32
CA LEU A 411 -4.87 37.50 -1.27
C LEU A 411 -3.70 38.05 -2.09
N SER A 412 -3.63 39.37 -2.32
CA SER A 412 -2.45 40.00 -2.92
C SER A 412 -1.23 40.02 -1.98
N GLU A 413 -1.43 39.86 -0.67
CA GLU A 413 -0.36 39.80 0.35
C GLU A 413 -0.09 38.39 0.89
N ASN A 414 -0.86 37.38 0.48
CA ASN A 414 -0.70 36.01 0.96
C ASN A 414 0.39 35.25 0.18
N GLN A 415 1.51 34.96 0.85
CA GLN A 415 2.51 33.97 0.42
C GLN A 415 1.94 32.55 0.22
N ALA A 416 0.68 32.29 0.61
CA ALA A 416 0.00 31.00 0.46
C ALA A 416 -0.25 30.58 -1.00
N GLU A 417 -0.22 31.54 -1.95
CA GLU A 417 -0.33 31.29 -3.39
C GLU A 417 0.96 31.63 -4.16
N ALA A 418 2.05 31.92 -3.45
CA ALA A 418 3.34 32.12 -4.09
C ALA A 418 3.72 30.87 -4.90
N PRO A 419 4.39 31.03 -6.06
CA PRO A 419 4.86 29.89 -6.83
C PRO A 419 5.73 29.02 -5.92
N MET A 420 5.54 27.71 -5.91
CA MET A 420 6.37 26.80 -5.12
C MET A 420 7.39 26.15 -6.05
N ILE A 421 8.69 26.36 -5.81
CA ILE A 421 9.73 25.68 -6.59
C ILE A 421 9.68 24.19 -6.27
N VAL A 422 9.41 23.37 -7.29
CA VAL A 422 9.33 21.91 -7.22
C VAL A 422 10.65 21.28 -7.61
N SER A 423 11.38 21.92 -8.53
CA SER A 423 12.72 21.51 -8.93
C SER A 423 13.60 22.75 -9.13
N PRO A 424 14.85 22.73 -8.62
CA PRO A 424 15.47 21.68 -7.81
C PRO A 424 15.05 21.72 -6.33
N SER A 425 15.10 20.57 -5.66
CA SER A 425 14.80 20.41 -4.22
C SER A 425 15.89 21.04 -3.35
N THR A 426 15.49 21.84 -2.36
CA THR A 426 16.41 22.53 -1.45
C THR A 426 16.98 21.64 -0.34
N ALA A 427 16.51 20.40 -0.23
CA ALA A 427 16.88 19.51 0.89
C ALA A 427 18.20 18.73 0.67
N HIS A 428 18.86 18.87 -0.48
CA HIS A 428 19.97 18.00 -0.89
C HIS A 428 21.15 18.75 -1.52
N GLU A 429 22.35 18.17 -1.38
CA GLU A 429 23.52 18.54 -2.19
C GLU A 429 23.47 17.77 -3.52
N TYR A 430 23.73 18.46 -4.63
CA TYR A 430 23.72 17.91 -5.99
C TYR A 430 25.14 17.61 -6.44
N LEU A 431 25.40 16.37 -6.85
CA LEU A 431 26.67 15.94 -7.43
C LEU A 431 26.58 15.94 -8.95
N ILE A 432 27.50 16.64 -9.64
CA ILE A 432 27.57 16.72 -11.10
C ILE A 432 28.91 16.21 -11.63
N GLU A 433 28.92 15.59 -12.80
CA GLU A 433 30.17 15.13 -13.46
C GLU A 433 30.94 16.33 -14.05
N ARG A 434 32.28 16.25 -14.08
CA ARG A 434 33.14 17.38 -14.51
C ARG A 434 33.14 17.64 -16.02
N ASP A 435 32.96 16.60 -16.83
CA ASP A 435 33.24 16.66 -18.26
C ASP A 435 32.01 17.00 -19.11
N ASP A 436 30.79 16.74 -18.61
CA ASP A 436 29.52 17.20 -19.22
C ASP A 436 28.41 17.30 -18.15
N PRO A 437 28.29 18.44 -17.44
CA PRO A 437 27.33 18.55 -16.35
C PRO A 437 25.89 18.50 -16.90
N PRO A 438 25.04 17.59 -16.40
CA PRO A 438 23.68 17.47 -16.87
C PRO A 438 22.89 18.75 -16.61
N GLU A 439 21.99 19.11 -17.54
CA GLU A 439 21.13 20.27 -17.36
C GLU A 439 20.10 20.00 -16.26
N MET A 440 19.97 20.95 -15.33
CA MET A 440 19.01 20.89 -14.24
C MET A 440 17.71 21.60 -14.64
N ALA A 441 16.58 20.99 -14.31
CA ALA A 441 15.26 21.57 -14.55
C ALA A 441 14.84 22.52 -13.43
N LEU A 442 14.36 23.69 -13.83
CA LEU A 442 13.62 24.66 -13.02
C LEU A 442 12.13 24.44 -13.26
N GLU A 443 11.42 24.07 -12.19
CA GLU A 443 9.98 23.81 -12.22
C GLU A 443 9.33 24.44 -11.00
N CYS A 444 8.16 25.04 -11.17
CA CYS A 444 7.38 25.59 -10.08
C CYS A 444 5.90 25.23 -10.21
N LYS A 445 5.18 25.25 -9.08
CA LYS A 445 3.72 25.21 -9.03
C LYS A 445 3.22 26.60 -8.70
N ALA A 446 2.62 27.27 -9.67
CA ALA A 446 1.99 28.57 -9.48
C ALA A 446 0.46 28.44 -9.41
N ALA A 447 -0.20 29.45 -8.84
CA ALA A 447 -1.65 29.54 -8.83
C ALA A 447 -2.21 29.64 -10.26
N HIS A 448 -3.45 29.16 -10.47
CA HIS A 448 -4.05 29.02 -11.81
C HIS A 448 -4.19 30.32 -12.62
N HIS A 449 -4.18 31.48 -11.96
CA HIS A 449 -4.27 32.78 -12.62
C HIS A 449 -2.91 33.33 -13.08
N VAL A 450 -1.80 32.67 -12.73
CA VAL A 450 -0.46 33.06 -13.18
C VAL A 450 -0.27 32.63 -14.63
N GLN A 451 0.12 33.56 -15.49
CA GLN A 451 0.37 33.33 -16.91
C GLN A 451 1.87 33.19 -17.21
N THR A 452 2.71 33.94 -16.49
CA THR A 452 4.16 33.95 -16.68
C THR A 452 4.90 33.84 -15.35
N VAL A 453 6.02 33.10 -15.36
CA VAL A 453 7.02 33.11 -14.27
C VAL A 453 8.38 33.56 -14.79
N HIS A 454 9.11 34.27 -13.95
CA HIS A 454 10.44 34.81 -14.20
C HIS A 454 11.45 34.10 -13.29
N TRP A 455 12.44 33.46 -13.91
CA TRP A 455 13.49 32.74 -13.21
C TRP A 455 14.74 33.60 -13.05
N TYR A 456 15.32 33.56 -11.84
CA TYR A 456 16.58 34.21 -11.51
C TYR A 456 17.55 33.19 -10.91
N LEU A 457 18.80 33.25 -11.34
CA LEU A 457 19.92 32.46 -10.81
C LEU A 457 20.96 33.41 -10.25
N ASN A 458 21.32 33.25 -8.97
CA ASN A 458 22.27 34.13 -8.25
C ASN A 458 21.94 35.62 -8.40
N GLU A 459 20.65 35.96 -8.26
CA GLU A 459 20.14 37.34 -8.34
C GLU A 459 20.23 37.96 -9.76
N GLN A 460 20.65 37.19 -10.76
CA GLN A 460 20.64 37.58 -12.17
C GLN A 460 19.44 36.97 -12.89
N TYR A 461 18.78 37.77 -13.73
CA TYR A 461 17.68 37.31 -14.57
C TYR A 461 18.16 36.23 -15.54
N TYR A 462 17.50 35.08 -15.54
CA TYR A 462 17.82 33.97 -16.43
C TYR A 462 16.87 33.93 -17.62
N ARG A 463 15.57 33.67 -17.36
CA ARG A 463 14.56 33.53 -18.42
C ARG A 463 13.13 33.63 -17.87
N SER A 464 12.19 34.06 -18.71
CA SER A 464 10.74 33.97 -18.46
C SER A 464 10.14 32.75 -19.15
N ALA A 465 9.17 32.10 -18.52
CA ALA A 465 8.53 30.89 -19.04
C ALA A 465 7.07 30.79 -18.58
N SER A 466 6.29 29.92 -19.23
CA SER A 466 4.97 29.55 -18.72
C SER A 466 5.12 28.75 -17.41
N PRO A 467 4.20 28.86 -16.42
CA PRO A 467 4.26 28.07 -15.18
C PRO A 467 4.31 26.54 -15.37
N ARG A 468 3.95 26.04 -16.56
CA ARG A 468 3.96 24.61 -16.91
C ARG A 468 5.17 24.21 -17.76
N GLU A 469 5.98 25.16 -18.19
CA GLU A 469 7.15 24.93 -19.03
C GLU A 469 8.36 24.56 -18.16
N LYS A 470 9.05 23.47 -18.53
CA LYS A 470 10.31 23.10 -17.89
C LYS A 470 11.44 23.92 -18.49
N VAL A 471 12.14 24.66 -17.63
CA VAL A 471 13.31 25.46 -18.04
C VAL A 471 14.57 24.76 -17.58
N PHE A 472 15.54 24.58 -18.48
CA PHE A 472 16.78 23.88 -18.17
C PHE A 472 17.94 24.86 -18.05
N PHE A 473 18.85 24.64 -17.10
CA PHE A 473 20.10 25.40 -16.96
C PHE A 473 21.28 24.50 -16.63
N LYS A 474 22.49 24.91 -17.06
CA LYS A 474 23.74 24.23 -16.69
C LYS A 474 24.23 24.76 -15.34
N ALA A 475 24.22 23.89 -14.34
CA ALA A 475 24.66 24.24 -12.99
C ALA A 475 26.20 24.29 -12.89
N GLN A 476 26.72 25.29 -12.16
CA GLN A 476 28.13 25.35 -11.78
C GLN A 476 28.30 24.94 -10.32
N PRO A 477 29.45 24.35 -9.93
CA PRO A 477 29.71 24.04 -8.53
C PRO A 477 29.69 25.27 -7.65
N GLY A 478 29.19 25.11 -6.43
CA GLY A 478 28.99 26.17 -5.47
C GLY A 478 27.53 26.23 -5.00
N GLN A 479 27.25 27.23 -4.18
CA GLN A 479 25.89 27.51 -3.76
C GLN A 479 25.19 28.30 -4.87
N ILE A 480 24.06 27.80 -5.37
CA ILE A 480 23.23 28.49 -6.35
C ILE A 480 21.95 28.93 -5.66
N LYS A 481 21.67 30.24 -5.69
CA LYS A 481 20.38 30.80 -5.29
C LYS A 481 19.45 30.81 -6.50
N ILE A 482 18.25 30.30 -6.33
CA ILE A 482 17.23 30.22 -7.36
C ILE A 482 16.01 30.98 -6.87
N ALA A 483 15.47 31.86 -7.70
CA ALA A 483 14.19 32.51 -7.42
C ALA A 483 13.23 32.33 -8.59
N CYS A 484 11.96 32.06 -8.26
CA CYS A 484 10.85 32.02 -9.18
C CYS A 484 9.88 33.12 -8.79
N VAL A 485 9.66 34.09 -9.68
CA VAL A 485 8.75 35.22 -9.45
C VAL A 485 7.60 35.13 -10.44
N ASP A 486 6.36 35.15 -9.98
CA ASP A 486 5.22 35.17 -10.87
C ASP A 486 4.86 36.57 -11.37
N ASP A 487 3.95 36.64 -12.35
CA ASP A 487 3.44 37.89 -12.92
C ASP A 487 2.59 38.75 -11.97
N GLN A 488 2.32 38.26 -10.75
CA GLN A 488 1.70 39.01 -9.65
C GLN A 488 2.76 39.54 -8.67
N GLY A 489 4.05 39.38 -8.97
CA GLY A 489 5.16 39.85 -8.14
C GLY A 489 5.43 38.99 -6.90
N ARG A 490 4.82 37.81 -6.78
CA ARG A 490 5.06 36.86 -5.68
C ARG A 490 6.25 35.99 -6.00
N ALA A 491 7.08 35.70 -5.00
CA ALA A 491 8.33 34.99 -5.20
C ALA A 491 8.47 33.77 -4.29
N ALA A 492 9.03 32.69 -4.82
CA ALA A 492 9.70 31.66 -4.02
C ALA A 492 11.19 31.67 -4.27
N GLN A 493 11.92 31.27 -3.23
CA GLN A 493 13.36 31.15 -3.27
C GLN A 493 13.78 29.75 -2.83
N ALA A 494 14.79 29.23 -3.50
CA ALA A 494 15.44 27.98 -3.22
C ALA A 494 16.95 28.22 -3.22
N SER A 495 17.68 27.52 -2.35
CA SER A 495 19.14 27.44 -2.42
C SER A 495 19.53 25.99 -2.56
N ILE A 496 20.42 25.71 -3.50
CA ILE A 496 21.01 24.38 -3.69
C ILE A 496 22.52 24.46 -3.58
N GLN A 497 23.14 23.38 -3.12
CA GLN A 497 24.58 23.22 -3.12
C GLN A 497 24.97 22.23 -4.21
N VAL A 498 25.80 22.65 -5.16
CA VAL A 498 26.29 21.80 -6.25
C VAL A 498 27.77 21.52 -6.04
N ARG A 499 28.18 20.26 -6.14
CA ARG A 499 29.59 19.84 -6.08
C ARG A 499 29.89 18.91 -7.25
N TYR A 500 31.15 18.89 -7.68
CA TYR A 500 31.57 17.85 -8.60
C TYR A 500 31.63 16.49 -7.89
N GLN A 501 31.19 15.45 -8.57
CA GLN A 501 31.44 14.06 -8.18
C GLN A 501 32.89 13.66 -8.45
#